data_AF-M2TNK8-F1
#
_entry.id   AF-M2TNK8-F1
#
_cell.length_a   1.000
_cell.length_b   1.000
_cell.length_c   1.000
_cell.angle_alpha   90.00
_cell.angle_beta   90.00
_cell.angle_gamma   90.00
#
_symmetry.space_group_name_H-M   'P 1'
#
loop_
_entity.id
_entity.type
_entity.pdbx_description
1 polymer ?
#
loop_
_entity_poly.entity_id
_entity_poly.type
_entity_poly.pdbx_seq_one_letter_code
_entity_poly.pdbx_strand_id
1 'polypeptide(L)'
;MRAVYFIVDGEDASSEALRKICKQGSQSVGRQTRRMNATSAKLRRGQHKALSAEEKARRKADRRRRAEERKAKAEELVDVARMRKARRRAELEEESLFRRRIRVRTDPDKRSKVTAAGGRSLARSYERFERVTLPVVRRSSAARTSPLVFRIKARSLGGSGRSRWRRGELQRFGRYLVRLTALEGKPDESVFTNISDERAGSDMFVRELSDFLNAYEALETAADPKGQVYKSVILPLPHDVGFEARRAIAANYSAALSARKLPHVVVLHSPDQNGDDRNYHLHALVLMREFERCNDLEWAFAPTKSRDVFHPAMLKAWRRYTVALFNRELAIARSERRYTLAPSENPIAARGRMETQRARDQLAEKKCRLEQYQAQARAASAISDFAGMLVPMAAKLASAADRLSFVRRRERLQKRREIKATLQQAQKRLTKIHGRTTQVRTALLISAKTRLEKTEARHAGIWRAALVRTYAQVQVMKSKTSALEKNHSF
;
A
#
# COMPACT_ATOMS: atom_id res chain seq x y z
N MET A 1 16.36 -23.32 94.23
CA MET A 1 16.75 -22.50 93.07
C MET A 1 17.99 -21.71 93.44
N ARG A 2 19.15 -21.93 92.80
CA ARG A 2 20.35 -21.08 92.98
C ARG A 2 20.26 -19.91 91.98
N ALA A 3 20.27 -18.67 92.47
CA ALA A 3 20.31 -17.48 91.63
C ALA A 3 21.71 -17.34 91.01
N VAL A 4 21.75 -17.13 89.69
CA VAL A 4 22.98 -16.86 88.94
C VAL A 4 23.19 -15.34 88.95
N TYR A 5 24.30 -14.88 89.53
CA TYR A 5 24.73 -13.48 89.46
C TYR A 5 25.76 -13.33 88.33
N PHE A 6 25.59 -12.30 87.50
CA PHE A 6 26.54 -11.97 86.44
C PHE A 6 27.48 -10.89 86.97
N ILE A 7 28.78 -11.17 87.07
CA ILE A 7 29.79 -10.21 87.51
C ILE A 7 30.45 -9.64 86.25
N VAL A 8 30.51 -8.31 86.13
CA VAL A 8 31.22 -7.61 85.03
C VAL A 8 32.28 -6.72 85.67
N ASP A 9 33.55 -6.95 85.33
CA ASP A 9 34.72 -6.25 85.88
C ASP A 9 34.82 -6.24 87.41
N GLY A 10 34.44 -7.36 88.04
CA GLY A 10 34.56 -7.57 89.49
C GLY A 10 33.40 -7.02 90.32
N GLU A 11 32.46 -6.30 89.70
CA GLU A 11 31.22 -5.86 90.35
C GLU A 11 30.02 -6.66 89.84
N ASP A 12 29.07 -6.96 90.73
CA ASP A 12 27.81 -7.60 90.35
C ASP A 12 27.05 -6.68 89.38
N ALA A 13 26.75 -7.18 88.18
CA ALA A 13 26.02 -6.46 87.14
C ALA A 13 24.57 -6.14 87.54
N SER A 14 24.12 -6.63 88.70
CA SER A 14 22.89 -6.17 89.35
C SER A 14 23.03 -4.78 89.99
N SER A 15 24.25 -4.23 90.15
CA SER A 15 24.50 -2.92 90.76
C SER A 15 23.86 -1.77 89.97
N GLU A 16 23.25 -0.85 90.70
CA GLU A 16 22.58 0.31 90.11
C GLU A 16 23.56 1.22 89.34
N ALA A 17 24.83 1.21 89.73
CA ALA A 17 25.90 1.97 89.09
C ALA A 17 26.18 1.46 87.67
N LEU A 18 26.33 0.14 87.49
CA LEU A 18 26.52 -0.46 86.16
C LEU A 18 25.29 -0.26 85.27
N ARG A 19 24.08 -0.36 85.82
CA ARG A 19 22.85 -0.03 85.07
C ARG A 19 22.83 1.42 84.58
N LYS A 20 23.31 2.37 85.38
CA LYS A 20 23.41 3.78 84.97
C LYS A 20 24.45 3.98 83.86
N ILE A 21 25.61 3.33 83.95
CA ILE A 21 26.67 3.41 82.92
C ILE A 21 26.19 2.80 81.60
N CYS A 22 25.61 1.59 81.62
CA CYS A 22 25.05 0.97 80.42
C CYS A 22 23.93 1.82 79.79
N LYS A 23 23.07 2.43 80.63
CA LYS A 23 22.01 3.32 80.16
C LYS A 23 22.59 4.57 79.49
N GLN A 24 23.60 5.21 80.09
CA GLN A 24 24.29 6.37 79.52
C GLN A 24 25.03 6.02 78.23
N GLY A 25 25.70 4.86 78.18
CA GLY A 25 26.33 4.32 76.97
C GLY A 25 25.32 4.11 75.84
N SER A 26 24.19 3.45 76.11
CA SER A 26 23.15 3.24 75.08
C SER A 26 22.54 4.56 74.59
N GLN A 27 22.38 5.54 75.49
CA GLN A 27 21.87 6.87 75.13
C GLN A 27 22.88 7.67 74.31
N SER A 28 24.17 7.57 74.64
CA SER A 28 25.28 8.17 73.88
C SER A 28 25.35 7.61 72.46
N VAL A 29 25.42 6.28 72.34
CA VAL A 29 25.43 5.58 71.05
C VAL A 29 24.18 5.94 70.25
N GLY A 30 23.00 5.91 70.87
CA GLY A 30 21.74 6.28 70.23
C GLY A 30 21.69 7.73 69.74
N ARG A 31 22.29 8.68 70.45
CA ARG A 31 22.39 10.09 70.00
C ARG A 31 23.34 10.21 68.81
N GLN A 32 24.46 9.50 68.82
CA GLN A 32 25.44 9.52 67.73
C GLN A 32 24.89 8.86 66.46
N THR A 33 24.18 7.73 66.57
CA THR A 33 23.49 7.10 65.43
C THR A 33 22.40 8.00 64.86
N ARG A 34 21.62 8.68 65.70
CA ARG A 34 20.60 9.64 65.23
C ARG A 34 21.22 10.81 64.48
N ARG A 35 22.36 11.34 64.93
CA ARG A 35 23.08 12.42 64.22
C ARG A 35 23.63 11.95 62.87
N MET A 36 24.25 10.78 62.80
CA MET A 36 24.73 10.19 61.54
C MET A 36 23.59 9.89 60.55
N ASN A 37 22.46 9.40 61.06
CA ASN A 37 21.28 9.14 60.23
C ASN A 37 20.63 10.43 59.72
N ALA A 38 20.64 11.51 60.51
CA ALA A 38 20.12 12.81 60.09
C ALA A 38 20.98 13.46 58.99
N THR A 39 22.31 13.39 59.08
CA THR A 39 23.21 13.90 58.04
C THR A 39 23.13 13.06 56.77
N SER A 40 23.07 11.72 56.88
CA SER A 40 22.86 10.82 55.74
C SER A 40 21.51 11.04 55.05
N ALA A 41 20.44 11.23 55.80
CA ALA A 41 19.11 11.53 55.26
C ALA A 41 19.07 12.88 54.52
N LYS A 42 19.76 13.91 55.04
CA LYS A 42 19.85 15.22 54.38
C LYS A 42 20.63 15.14 53.06
N LEU A 43 21.73 14.37 53.02
CA LEU A 43 22.50 14.14 51.80
C LEU A 43 21.68 13.37 50.74
N ARG A 44 20.99 12.30 51.15
CA ARG A 44 20.10 11.51 50.28
C ARG A 44 18.94 12.33 49.72
N ARG A 45 18.34 13.22 50.53
CA ARG A 45 17.29 14.14 50.06
C ARG A 45 17.80 15.14 49.02
N GLY A 46 19.04 15.63 49.17
CA GLY A 46 19.67 16.50 48.17
C GLY A 46 19.91 15.79 46.84
N GLN A 47 20.51 14.59 46.89
CA GLN A 47 20.77 13.76 45.71
C GLN A 47 19.47 13.34 45.00
N HIS A 48 18.43 12.95 45.74
CA HIS A 48 17.14 12.57 45.16
C HIS A 48 16.42 13.76 44.51
N LYS A 49 16.57 14.98 45.04
CA LYS A 49 16.03 16.20 44.40
C LYS A 49 16.76 16.51 43.09
N ALA A 50 18.09 16.37 43.06
CA ALA A 50 18.88 16.59 41.86
C ALA A 50 18.55 15.57 40.76
N LEU A 51 18.53 14.27 41.10
CA LEU A 51 18.13 13.19 40.18
C LEU A 51 16.69 13.36 39.69
N SER A 52 15.76 13.78 40.55
CA SER A 52 14.38 14.03 40.14
C SER A 52 14.26 15.23 39.18
N ALA A 53 15.08 16.27 39.35
CA ALA A 53 15.08 17.42 38.44
C ALA A 53 15.60 17.04 37.05
N GLU A 54 16.68 16.25 36.99
CA GLU A 54 17.25 15.73 35.75
C GLU A 54 16.27 14.79 35.03
N GLU A 55 15.60 13.90 35.77
CA GLU A 55 14.60 13.00 35.20
C GLU A 55 13.38 13.77 34.66
N LYS A 56 12.93 14.81 35.37
CA LYS A 56 11.87 15.71 34.88
C LYS A 56 12.29 16.45 33.61
N ALA A 57 13.53 16.91 33.52
CA ALA A 57 14.07 17.55 32.32
C ALA A 57 14.10 16.58 31.14
N ARG A 58 14.58 15.34 31.35
CA ARG A 58 14.62 14.29 30.33
C ARG A 58 13.21 13.91 29.85
N ARG A 59 12.24 13.74 30.77
CA ARG A 59 10.84 13.48 30.42
C ARG A 59 10.22 14.64 29.63
N LYS A 60 10.56 15.89 29.96
CA LYS A 60 10.10 17.07 29.22
C LYS A 60 10.69 17.12 27.80
N ALA A 61 11.97 16.80 27.64
CA ALA A 61 12.63 16.71 26.33
C ALA A 61 12.04 15.58 25.47
N ASP A 62 11.83 14.39 26.03
CA ASP A 62 11.20 13.27 25.34
C ASP A 62 9.74 13.59 24.93
N ARG A 63 8.98 14.30 25.77
CA ARG A 63 7.63 14.77 25.40
C ARG A 63 7.65 15.73 24.22
N ARG A 64 8.62 16.65 24.16
CA ARG A 64 8.81 17.56 23.02
C ARG A 64 9.17 16.78 21.75
N ARG A 65 10.14 15.87 21.81
CA ARG A 65 10.52 15.02 20.66
C ARG A 65 9.34 14.23 20.13
N ARG A 66 8.56 13.57 21.01
CA ARG A 66 7.35 12.82 20.60
C ARG A 66 6.27 13.72 20.02
N ALA A 67 6.14 14.97 20.48
CA ALA A 67 5.19 15.92 19.92
C ALA A 67 5.60 16.35 18.51
N GLU A 68 6.90 16.60 18.28
CA GLU A 68 7.48 16.90 16.97
C GLU A 68 7.33 15.71 15.99
N GLU A 69 7.64 14.49 16.43
CA GLU A 69 7.43 13.27 15.64
C GLU A 69 5.95 13.07 15.25
N ARG A 70 5.01 13.36 16.17
CA ARG A 70 3.57 13.29 15.88
C ARG A 70 3.14 14.37 14.88
N LYS A 71 3.70 15.58 14.99
CA LYS A 71 3.44 16.67 14.06
C LYS A 71 3.95 16.32 12.66
N ALA A 72 5.17 15.80 12.54
CA ALA A 72 5.75 15.37 11.28
C ALA A 72 4.93 14.23 10.62
N LYS A 73 4.50 13.23 11.40
CA LYS A 73 3.60 12.16 10.90
C LYS A 73 2.24 12.68 10.48
N ALA A 74 1.69 13.67 11.18
CA ALA A 74 0.43 14.29 10.80
C ALA A 74 0.55 15.03 9.47
N GLU A 75 1.65 15.76 9.26
CA GLU A 75 1.96 16.43 7.98
C GLU A 75 2.11 15.42 6.83
N GLU A 76 2.83 14.32 7.04
CA GLU A 76 2.96 13.22 6.07
C GLU A 76 1.59 12.61 5.70
N LEU A 77 0.72 12.37 6.69
CA LEU A 77 -0.63 11.85 6.45
C LEU A 77 -1.50 12.85 5.66
N VAL A 78 -1.35 14.16 5.90
CA VAL A 78 -2.03 15.20 5.13
C VAL A 78 -1.56 15.19 3.68
N ASP A 79 -0.25 15.03 3.43
CA ASP A 79 0.29 14.94 2.07
C ASP A 79 -0.16 13.68 1.35
N VAL A 80 -0.16 12.52 2.01
CA VAL A 80 -0.72 11.27 1.47
C VAL A 80 -2.21 11.44 1.15
N ALA A 81 -2.97 12.10 2.02
CA ALA A 81 -4.39 12.39 1.76
C ALA A 81 -4.58 13.35 0.57
N ARG A 82 -3.72 14.37 0.44
CA ARG A 82 -3.72 15.30 -0.70
C ARG A 82 -3.38 14.58 -2.01
N MET A 83 -2.36 13.72 -2.02
CA MET A 83 -2.02 12.88 -3.19
C MET A 83 -3.15 11.93 -3.58
N ARG A 84 -3.79 11.27 -2.60
CA ARG A 84 -4.97 10.43 -2.86
C ARG A 84 -6.13 11.22 -3.45
N LYS A 85 -6.37 12.44 -2.96
CA LYS A 85 -7.42 13.33 -3.49
C LYS A 85 -7.10 13.79 -4.90
N ALA A 86 -5.84 14.15 -5.19
CA ALA A 86 -5.37 14.54 -6.52
C ALA A 86 -5.49 13.37 -7.52
N ARG A 87 -5.03 12.17 -7.14
CA ARG A 87 -5.19 10.96 -7.95
C ARG A 87 -6.65 10.65 -8.24
N ARG A 88 -7.52 10.73 -7.23
CA ARG A 88 -8.96 10.52 -7.40
C ARG A 88 -9.59 11.57 -8.33
N ARG A 89 -9.10 12.81 -8.30
CA ARG A 89 -9.55 13.87 -9.22
C ARG A 89 -9.09 13.61 -10.65
N ALA A 90 -7.84 13.21 -10.84
CA ALA A 90 -7.32 12.82 -12.14
C ALA A 90 -8.08 11.60 -12.71
N GLU A 91 -8.32 10.57 -11.90
CA GLU A 91 -9.16 9.41 -12.26
C GLU A 91 -10.58 9.83 -12.65
N LEU A 92 -11.19 10.78 -11.93
CA LEU A 92 -12.51 11.32 -12.27
C LEU A 92 -12.50 12.16 -13.56
N GLU A 93 -11.44 12.93 -13.82
CA GLU A 93 -11.28 13.72 -15.05
C GLU A 93 -11.07 12.79 -16.25
N GLU A 94 -10.23 11.77 -16.13
CA GLU A 94 -10.05 10.71 -17.13
C GLU A 94 -11.36 9.92 -17.36
N GLU A 95 -12.05 9.54 -16.29
CA GLU A 95 -13.38 8.90 -16.35
C GLU A 95 -14.40 9.85 -17.03
N SER A 96 -14.31 11.16 -16.81
CA SER A 96 -15.21 12.14 -17.45
C SER A 96 -14.94 12.31 -18.95
N LEU A 97 -13.67 12.29 -19.36
CA LEU A 97 -13.26 12.33 -20.76
C LEU A 97 -13.66 11.04 -21.49
N PHE A 98 -13.57 9.91 -20.79
CA PHE A 98 -14.00 8.61 -21.29
C PHE A 98 -15.52 8.46 -21.38
N ARG A 99 -16.28 8.98 -20.39
CA ARG A 99 -17.75 9.07 -20.42
C ARG A 99 -18.29 9.86 -21.62
N ARG A 100 -17.48 10.72 -22.26
CA ARG A 100 -17.86 11.37 -23.53
C ARG A 100 -18.02 10.39 -24.70
N ARG A 101 -17.54 9.15 -24.59
CA ARG A 101 -17.71 8.09 -25.60
C ARG A 101 -18.91 7.17 -25.34
N ILE A 102 -19.36 7.03 -24.09
CA ILE A 102 -20.52 6.21 -23.76
C ILE A 102 -21.77 7.07 -23.85
N ARG A 103 -22.55 6.87 -24.91
CA ARG A 103 -23.84 7.53 -25.07
C ARG A 103 -24.91 6.68 -24.40
N VAL A 104 -25.53 7.21 -23.36
CA VAL A 104 -26.73 6.63 -22.76
C VAL A 104 -27.92 7.42 -23.27
N ARG A 105 -28.77 6.80 -24.08
CA ARG A 105 -30.04 7.40 -24.49
C ARG A 105 -31.10 7.06 -23.46
N THR A 106 -31.58 8.09 -22.77
CA THR A 106 -32.83 8.03 -22.00
C THR A 106 -33.83 8.94 -22.69
N ASP A 107 -34.98 8.42 -23.08
CA ASP A 107 -36.10 9.22 -23.60
C ASP A 107 -36.61 10.13 -22.45
N PRO A 108 -36.34 11.45 -22.48
CA PRO A 108 -36.61 12.34 -21.35
C PRO A 108 -38.11 12.64 -21.19
N ASP A 109 -38.89 12.52 -22.26
CA ASP A 109 -40.30 12.90 -22.29
C ASP A 109 -41.21 11.79 -21.73
N LYS A 110 -40.72 10.55 -21.70
CA LYS A 110 -41.40 9.44 -21.03
C LYS A 110 -41.07 9.44 -19.54
N ARG A 111 -41.72 10.33 -18.78
CA ARG A 111 -41.78 10.21 -17.31
C ARG A 111 -42.14 8.77 -16.95
N SER A 112 -41.36 8.15 -16.08
CA SER A 112 -41.58 6.79 -15.62
C SER A 112 -42.94 6.69 -14.94
N LYS A 113 -44.00 6.37 -15.69
CA LYS A 113 -45.24 5.90 -15.09
C LYS A 113 -44.85 4.64 -14.34
N VAL A 114 -44.93 4.68 -13.00
CA VAL A 114 -44.88 3.48 -12.18
C VAL A 114 -46.14 2.71 -12.52
N THR A 115 -46.14 2.00 -13.66
CA THR A 115 -47.10 0.96 -13.93
C THR A 115 -46.73 -0.17 -13.00
N ALA A 116 -47.10 -0.02 -11.72
CA ALA A 116 -47.46 -1.19 -10.94
C ALA A 116 -48.57 -1.85 -11.76
N ALA A 117 -48.18 -2.75 -12.66
CA ALA A 117 -49.09 -3.59 -13.39
C ALA A 117 -50.07 -4.13 -12.34
N GLY A 118 -51.33 -3.69 -12.40
CA GLY A 118 -52.33 -4.12 -11.42
C GLY A 118 -52.32 -5.65 -11.35
N GLY A 119 -52.70 -6.24 -10.22
CA GLY A 119 -52.54 -7.68 -9.97
C GLY A 119 -52.97 -8.60 -11.14
N ARG A 120 -53.97 -8.20 -11.93
CA ARG A 120 -54.41 -8.90 -13.14
C ARG A 120 -53.35 -8.97 -14.26
N SER A 121 -52.60 -7.90 -14.49
CA SER A 121 -51.53 -7.88 -15.51
C SER A 121 -50.34 -8.74 -15.09
N LEU A 122 -49.98 -8.72 -13.79
CA LEU A 122 -48.97 -9.61 -13.24
C LEU A 122 -49.35 -11.10 -13.36
N ALA A 123 -50.62 -11.44 -13.12
CA ALA A 123 -51.12 -12.80 -13.29
C ALA A 123 -51.02 -13.28 -14.75
N ARG A 124 -51.38 -12.43 -15.73
CA ARG A 124 -51.21 -12.77 -17.15
C ARG A 124 -49.75 -12.91 -17.56
N SER A 125 -48.86 -12.06 -17.06
CA SER A 125 -47.41 -12.19 -17.30
C SER A 125 -46.85 -13.49 -16.72
N TYR A 126 -47.33 -13.90 -15.54
CA TYR A 126 -47.00 -15.19 -14.94
C TYR A 126 -47.45 -16.37 -15.81
N GLU A 127 -48.72 -16.40 -16.23
CA GLU A 127 -49.26 -17.46 -17.10
C GLU A 127 -48.53 -17.53 -18.44
N ARG A 128 -48.23 -16.38 -19.06
CA ARG A 128 -47.47 -16.32 -20.31
C ARG A 128 -46.07 -16.90 -20.14
N PHE A 129 -45.38 -16.56 -19.05
CA PHE A 129 -44.06 -17.13 -18.76
C PHE A 129 -44.14 -18.65 -18.58
N GLU A 130 -45.15 -19.15 -17.87
CA GLU A 130 -45.33 -20.60 -17.69
C GLU A 130 -45.58 -21.32 -19.02
N ARG A 131 -46.43 -20.76 -19.90
CA ARG A 131 -46.76 -21.38 -21.19
C ARG A 131 -45.58 -21.39 -22.17
N VAL A 132 -44.80 -20.31 -22.20
CA VAL A 132 -43.74 -20.14 -23.21
C VAL A 132 -42.44 -20.83 -22.79
N THR A 133 -42.16 -20.89 -21.49
CA THR A 133 -40.80 -21.21 -21.02
C THR A 133 -40.70 -22.59 -20.37
N LEU A 134 -41.78 -23.14 -19.80
CA LEU A 134 -41.68 -24.41 -19.06
C LEU A 134 -41.44 -25.59 -20.02
N PRO A 135 -40.33 -26.34 -19.88
CA PRO A 135 -40.17 -27.59 -20.61
C PRO A 135 -41.19 -28.62 -20.13
N VAL A 136 -41.74 -29.41 -21.05
CA VAL A 136 -42.72 -30.48 -20.76
C VAL A 136 -42.01 -31.60 -19.99
N VAL A 137 -42.37 -31.80 -18.73
CA VAL A 137 -41.77 -32.84 -17.87
C VAL A 137 -42.67 -34.09 -17.86
N ARG A 138 -42.14 -35.24 -18.30
CA ARG A 138 -42.78 -36.55 -18.09
C ARG A 138 -42.58 -36.98 -16.63
N ARG A 139 -43.66 -37.33 -15.93
CA ARG A 139 -43.60 -37.80 -14.53
C ARG A 139 -42.96 -39.19 -14.48
N SER A 140 -41.89 -39.34 -13.69
CA SER A 140 -41.35 -40.65 -13.28
C SER A 140 -41.59 -40.84 -11.79
N SER A 141 -42.19 -41.97 -11.39
CA SER A 141 -42.78 -42.21 -10.07
C SER A 141 -41.84 -42.68 -8.95
N ALA A 142 -40.52 -42.78 -9.16
CA ALA A 142 -39.62 -43.46 -8.20
C ALA A 142 -38.35 -42.68 -7.77
N ALA A 143 -38.22 -41.39 -8.08
CA ALA A 143 -36.95 -40.67 -7.94
C ALA A 143 -36.70 -40.06 -6.54
N ARG A 144 -35.45 -40.06 -6.10
CA ARG A 144 -34.97 -39.29 -4.93
C ARG A 144 -35.20 -37.79 -5.16
N THR A 145 -36.08 -37.19 -4.36
CA THR A 145 -36.49 -35.78 -4.49
C THR A 145 -35.58 -34.85 -3.68
N SER A 146 -35.03 -33.81 -4.32
CA SER A 146 -34.26 -32.75 -3.67
C SER A 146 -35.00 -31.41 -3.76
N PRO A 147 -35.13 -30.63 -2.67
CA PRO A 147 -35.70 -29.30 -2.74
C PRO A 147 -34.72 -28.34 -3.43
N LEU A 148 -35.23 -27.53 -4.35
CA LEU A 148 -34.44 -26.49 -5.01
C LEU A 148 -34.33 -25.23 -4.12
N VAL A 149 -33.11 -24.77 -3.86
CA VAL A 149 -32.85 -23.57 -3.04
C VAL A 149 -32.41 -22.41 -3.93
N PHE A 150 -33.10 -21.27 -3.81
CA PHE A 150 -32.73 -20.01 -4.45
C PHE A 150 -32.20 -19.05 -3.41
N ARG A 151 -30.99 -18.52 -3.64
CA ARG A 151 -30.51 -17.37 -2.87
C ARG A 151 -30.52 -16.13 -3.73
N ILE A 152 -31.41 -15.20 -3.42
CA ILE A 152 -31.51 -13.92 -4.12
C ILE A 152 -31.06 -12.82 -3.17
N LYS A 153 -30.14 -11.97 -3.61
CA LYS A 153 -29.72 -10.77 -2.89
C LYS A 153 -30.00 -9.55 -3.76
N ALA A 154 -30.78 -8.61 -3.22
CA ALA A 154 -30.97 -7.30 -3.81
C ALA A 154 -29.93 -6.32 -3.23
N ARG A 155 -29.41 -5.45 -4.09
CA ARG A 155 -28.47 -4.39 -3.70
C ARG A 155 -29.10 -3.05 -4.04
N SER A 156 -29.25 -2.18 -3.05
CA SER A 156 -29.99 -0.92 -3.18
C SER A 156 -29.22 0.26 -2.61
N LEU A 157 -29.45 1.44 -3.20
CA LEU A 157 -28.84 2.71 -2.80
C LEU A 157 -29.22 3.09 -1.36
N GLY A 158 -30.49 2.89 -0.99
CA GLY A 158 -31.02 3.12 0.36
C GLY A 158 -30.94 1.92 1.30
N GLY A 159 -30.27 0.84 0.92
CA GLY A 159 -30.17 -0.37 1.76
C GLY A 159 -29.34 -0.15 3.02
N SER A 160 -29.62 -0.92 4.07
CA SER A 160 -28.80 -0.97 5.29
C SER A 160 -27.92 -2.23 5.31
N GLY A 161 -26.78 -2.15 6.00
CA GLY A 161 -25.88 -3.30 6.20
C GLY A 161 -25.46 -4.00 4.90
N ARG A 162 -25.77 -5.30 4.79
CA ARG A 162 -25.38 -6.18 3.67
C ARG A 162 -26.26 -6.05 2.43
N SER A 163 -27.27 -5.19 2.39
CA SER A 163 -27.99 -4.84 1.16
C SER A 163 -27.59 -3.48 0.60
N ARG A 164 -26.84 -2.69 1.38
CA ARG A 164 -26.35 -1.37 0.98
C ARG A 164 -25.37 -1.48 -0.18
N TRP A 165 -25.77 -0.96 -1.33
CA TRP A 165 -24.90 -0.80 -2.49
C TRP A 165 -23.85 0.31 -2.26
N ARG A 166 -22.71 0.21 -2.95
CA ARG A 166 -21.64 1.22 -2.98
C ARG A 166 -21.28 1.57 -4.43
N ARG A 167 -20.85 2.81 -4.68
CA ARG A 167 -20.36 3.23 -6.00
C ARG A 167 -19.21 2.34 -6.51
N GLY A 168 -19.27 1.95 -7.79
CA GLY A 168 -18.37 1.03 -8.46
C GLY A 168 -18.52 -0.42 -8.01
N GLU A 169 -19.54 -0.76 -7.22
CA GLU A 169 -19.76 -2.14 -6.79
C GLU A 169 -20.31 -3.00 -7.91
N LEU A 170 -21.20 -2.48 -8.75
CA LEU A 170 -21.81 -3.28 -9.81
C LEU A 170 -20.74 -3.81 -10.78
N GLN A 171 -19.86 -2.93 -11.26
CA GLN A 171 -18.73 -3.30 -12.11
C GLN A 171 -17.80 -4.32 -11.43
N ARG A 172 -17.42 -4.08 -10.17
CA ARG A 172 -16.56 -5.01 -9.42
C ARG A 172 -17.19 -6.39 -9.26
N PHE A 173 -18.50 -6.43 -9.01
CA PHE A 173 -19.24 -7.68 -8.89
C PHE A 173 -19.29 -8.42 -10.24
N GLY A 174 -19.59 -7.72 -11.34
CA GLY A 174 -19.53 -8.30 -12.68
C GLY A 174 -18.16 -8.91 -13.00
N ARG A 175 -17.07 -8.18 -12.75
CA ARG A 175 -15.68 -8.68 -12.92
C ARG A 175 -15.37 -9.88 -12.02
N TYR A 176 -15.84 -9.85 -10.78
CA TYR A 176 -15.68 -10.97 -9.85
C TYR A 176 -16.37 -12.24 -10.36
N LEU A 177 -17.56 -12.12 -10.97
CA LEU A 177 -18.29 -13.26 -11.51
C LEU A 177 -17.54 -13.95 -12.66
N VAL A 178 -16.90 -13.18 -13.54
CA VAL A 178 -16.20 -13.71 -14.73
C VAL A 178 -14.72 -14.01 -14.49
N ARG A 179 -14.29 -14.14 -13.22
CA ARG A 179 -12.89 -14.47 -12.88
C ARG A 179 -12.54 -15.87 -13.36
N LEU A 180 -11.49 -16.00 -14.18
CA LEU A 180 -11.08 -17.26 -14.80
C LEU A 180 -10.89 -18.40 -13.79
N THR A 181 -10.34 -18.09 -12.62
CA THR A 181 -10.01 -19.07 -11.58
C THR A 181 -11.22 -19.71 -10.88
N ALA A 182 -12.41 -19.15 -11.05
CA ALA A 182 -13.62 -19.71 -10.45
C ALA A 182 -14.56 -20.36 -11.46
N LEU A 183 -14.30 -20.21 -12.76
CA LEU A 183 -15.18 -20.78 -13.78
C LEU A 183 -15.07 -22.30 -13.82
N GLU A 184 -16.17 -22.94 -14.20
CA GLU A 184 -16.18 -24.36 -14.52
C GLU A 184 -15.87 -24.57 -16.00
N GLY A 185 -14.61 -24.83 -16.34
CA GLY A 185 -14.19 -24.98 -17.75
C GLY A 185 -13.77 -23.65 -18.37
N LYS A 186 -13.96 -23.51 -19.68
CA LYS A 186 -13.50 -22.32 -20.41
C LYS A 186 -14.50 -21.16 -20.31
N PRO A 187 -14.05 -19.90 -20.42
CA PRO A 187 -14.94 -18.74 -20.28
C PRO A 187 -16.09 -18.68 -21.28
N ASP A 188 -15.85 -19.06 -22.54
CA ASP A 188 -16.83 -19.13 -23.62
C ASP A 188 -17.90 -20.22 -23.43
N GLU A 189 -17.61 -21.21 -22.59
CA GLU A 189 -18.55 -22.27 -22.23
C GLU A 189 -19.30 -21.95 -20.92
N SER A 190 -18.73 -21.10 -20.06
CA SER A 190 -19.16 -20.88 -18.68
C SER A 190 -19.90 -19.58 -18.44
N VAL A 191 -19.73 -18.59 -19.31
CA VAL A 191 -20.26 -17.24 -19.17
C VAL A 191 -21.33 -17.00 -20.23
N PHE A 192 -22.54 -16.70 -19.77
CA PHE A 192 -23.69 -16.41 -20.62
C PHE A 192 -24.20 -15.00 -20.31
N THR A 193 -24.21 -14.15 -21.31
CA THR A 193 -24.65 -12.76 -21.18
C THR A 193 -25.16 -12.24 -22.51
N ASN A 194 -26.07 -11.27 -22.46
CA ASN A 194 -26.48 -10.49 -23.63
C ASN A 194 -25.84 -9.09 -23.66
N ILE A 195 -24.96 -8.77 -22.69
CA ILE A 195 -24.37 -7.43 -22.54
C ILE A 195 -23.27 -7.15 -23.58
N SER A 196 -22.56 -8.19 -24.00
CA SER A 196 -21.38 -8.11 -24.86
C SER A 196 -21.45 -9.23 -25.91
N ASP A 197 -21.07 -8.89 -27.14
CA ASP A 197 -20.94 -9.85 -28.26
C ASP A 197 -19.50 -10.38 -28.37
N GLU A 198 -18.59 -9.82 -27.57
CA GLU A 198 -17.19 -10.26 -27.51
C GLU A 198 -17.06 -11.63 -26.86
N ARG A 199 -16.04 -12.37 -27.28
CA ARG A 199 -15.74 -13.68 -26.69
C ARG A 199 -15.45 -13.53 -25.20
N ALA A 200 -16.20 -14.25 -24.37
CA ALA A 200 -16.00 -14.26 -22.93
C ALA A 200 -14.54 -14.60 -22.56
N GLY A 201 -13.99 -13.87 -21.59
CA GLY A 201 -12.60 -13.99 -21.16
C GLY A 201 -11.59 -13.15 -21.95
N SER A 202 -11.99 -12.51 -23.06
CA SER A 202 -11.14 -11.53 -23.74
C SER A 202 -11.06 -10.21 -22.97
N ASP A 203 -9.99 -9.44 -23.20
CA ASP A 203 -9.85 -8.09 -22.60
C ASP A 203 -10.97 -7.15 -23.07
N MET A 204 -11.38 -7.27 -24.33
CA MET A 204 -12.49 -6.50 -24.90
C MET A 204 -13.82 -6.83 -24.23
N PHE A 205 -14.09 -8.11 -23.97
CA PHE A 205 -15.27 -8.54 -23.21
C PHE A 205 -15.28 -7.94 -21.80
N VAL A 206 -14.17 -8.05 -21.06
CA VAL A 206 -14.09 -7.52 -19.68
C VAL A 206 -14.27 -6.00 -19.65
N ARG A 207 -13.74 -5.31 -20.67
CA ARG A 207 -13.89 -3.87 -20.85
C ARG A 207 -15.33 -3.48 -21.16
N GLU A 208 -15.94 -4.09 -22.18
CA GLU A 208 -17.32 -3.79 -22.58
C GLU A 208 -18.30 -4.07 -21.43
N LEU A 209 -18.15 -5.21 -20.75
CA LEU A 209 -18.92 -5.54 -19.56
C LEU A 209 -18.76 -4.48 -18.47
N SER A 210 -17.52 -4.01 -18.24
CA SER A 210 -17.24 -2.97 -17.24
C SER A 210 -17.92 -1.65 -17.59
N ASP A 211 -17.81 -1.23 -18.85
CA ASP A 211 -18.35 0.03 -19.35
C ASP A 211 -19.88 0.02 -19.29
N PHE A 212 -20.51 -1.08 -19.70
CA PHE A 212 -21.95 -1.29 -19.58
C PHE A 212 -22.44 -1.19 -18.13
N LEU A 213 -21.78 -1.91 -17.20
CA LEU A 213 -22.18 -1.93 -15.80
C LEU A 213 -21.99 -0.56 -15.13
N ASN A 214 -20.95 0.19 -15.51
CA ASN A 214 -20.75 1.56 -15.04
C ASN A 214 -21.84 2.51 -15.58
N ALA A 215 -22.20 2.40 -16.85
CA ALA A 215 -23.27 3.18 -17.46
C ALA A 215 -24.62 2.91 -16.78
N TYR A 216 -24.95 1.64 -16.56
CA TYR A 216 -26.16 1.22 -15.85
C TYR A 216 -26.17 1.73 -14.40
N GLU A 217 -25.05 1.62 -13.69
CA GLU A 217 -24.93 2.08 -12.31
C GLU A 217 -25.13 3.61 -12.20
N ALA A 218 -24.57 4.38 -13.15
CA ALA A 218 -24.75 5.82 -13.22
C ALA A 218 -26.23 6.20 -13.48
N LEU A 219 -26.89 5.50 -14.41
CA LEU A 219 -28.32 5.66 -14.69
C LEU A 219 -29.15 5.41 -13.43
N GLU A 220 -28.93 4.30 -12.73
CA GLU A 220 -29.70 3.97 -11.54
C GLU A 220 -29.53 4.97 -10.41
N THR A 221 -28.30 5.46 -10.22
CA THR A 221 -27.99 6.47 -9.22
C THR A 221 -28.69 7.79 -9.51
N ALA A 222 -28.83 8.15 -10.79
CA ALA A 222 -29.52 9.36 -11.21
C ALA A 222 -31.06 9.22 -11.17
N ALA A 223 -31.59 8.06 -11.56
CA ALA A 223 -33.02 7.87 -11.74
C ALA A 223 -33.80 7.58 -10.44
N ASP A 224 -33.21 6.84 -9.49
CA ASP A 224 -33.92 6.44 -8.26
C ASP A 224 -32.95 6.35 -7.07
N PRO A 225 -32.80 7.42 -6.26
CA PRO A 225 -31.85 7.49 -5.14
C PRO A 225 -32.04 6.43 -4.05
N LYS A 226 -33.20 5.75 -4.00
CA LYS A 226 -33.48 4.65 -3.06
C LYS A 226 -33.63 3.30 -3.78
N GLY A 227 -33.43 3.29 -5.09
CA GLY A 227 -33.69 2.17 -5.96
C GLY A 227 -32.81 0.97 -5.71
N GLN A 228 -33.30 -0.19 -6.16
CA GLN A 228 -32.48 -1.38 -6.36
C GLN A 228 -31.63 -1.19 -7.60
N VAL A 229 -30.31 -1.37 -7.46
CA VAL A 229 -29.35 -1.28 -8.56
C VAL A 229 -29.30 -2.60 -9.30
N TYR A 230 -29.15 -3.72 -8.59
CA TYR A 230 -29.12 -5.05 -9.20
C TYR A 230 -29.62 -6.13 -8.26
N LYS A 231 -29.89 -7.31 -8.84
CA LYS A 231 -30.14 -8.54 -8.10
C LYS A 231 -29.11 -9.58 -8.48
N SER A 232 -28.58 -10.26 -7.47
CA SER A 232 -27.75 -11.46 -7.66
C SER A 232 -28.53 -12.69 -7.25
N VAL A 233 -28.49 -13.72 -8.07
CA VAL A 233 -29.07 -15.04 -7.81
C VAL A 233 -27.93 -16.03 -7.70
N ILE A 234 -27.96 -16.89 -6.68
CA ILE A 234 -27.08 -18.04 -6.56
C ILE A 234 -27.96 -19.27 -6.55
N LEU A 235 -27.66 -20.21 -7.44
CA LEU A 235 -28.40 -21.43 -7.66
C LEU A 235 -27.43 -22.63 -7.58
N PRO A 236 -27.59 -23.53 -6.60
CA PRO A 236 -26.80 -24.75 -6.55
C PRO A 236 -27.17 -25.65 -7.73
N LEU A 237 -26.17 -26.22 -8.38
CA LEU A 237 -26.32 -27.11 -9.53
C LEU A 237 -26.18 -28.57 -9.09
N PRO A 238 -26.74 -29.53 -9.84
CA PRO A 238 -26.50 -30.94 -9.57
C PRO A 238 -25.02 -31.26 -9.83
N HIS A 239 -24.34 -31.84 -8.83
CA HIS A 239 -22.95 -32.29 -8.95
C HIS A 239 -22.85 -33.67 -9.61
N ASP A 240 -23.94 -34.44 -9.57
CA ASP A 240 -24.05 -35.81 -10.09
C ASP A 240 -24.21 -35.87 -11.63
N VAL A 241 -24.15 -34.72 -12.32
CA VAL A 241 -24.15 -34.63 -13.78
C VAL A 241 -22.82 -34.08 -14.29
N GLY A 242 -22.52 -34.28 -15.57
CA GLY A 242 -21.35 -33.69 -16.21
C GLY A 242 -21.48 -32.18 -16.44
N PHE A 243 -20.35 -31.55 -16.80
CA PHE A 243 -20.28 -30.13 -17.14
C PHE A 243 -21.30 -29.73 -18.21
N GLU A 244 -21.45 -30.51 -19.29
CA GLU A 244 -22.39 -30.20 -20.38
C GLU A 244 -23.85 -30.07 -19.91
N ALA A 245 -24.30 -30.89 -18.96
CA ALA A 245 -25.65 -30.77 -18.39
C ALA A 245 -25.79 -29.48 -17.56
N ARG A 246 -24.78 -29.13 -16.74
CA ARG A 246 -24.77 -27.86 -16.00
C ARG A 246 -24.72 -26.66 -16.94
N ARG A 247 -23.97 -26.77 -18.03
CA ARG A 247 -23.89 -25.79 -19.12
C ARG A 247 -25.23 -25.58 -19.79
N ALA A 248 -25.94 -26.65 -20.15
CA ALA A 248 -27.28 -26.58 -20.71
C ALA A 248 -28.28 -25.91 -19.75
N ILE A 249 -28.20 -26.20 -18.44
CA ILE A 249 -29.02 -25.52 -17.42
C ILE A 249 -28.75 -24.01 -17.44
N ALA A 250 -27.48 -23.60 -17.38
CA ALA A 250 -27.08 -22.19 -17.36
C ALA A 250 -27.49 -21.44 -18.63
N ALA A 251 -27.23 -22.04 -19.80
CA ALA A 251 -27.59 -21.47 -21.09
C ALA A 251 -29.09 -21.23 -21.22
N ASN A 252 -29.93 -22.22 -20.87
CA ASN A 252 -31.38 -22.08 -20.90
C ASN A 252 -31.88 -21.03 -19.89
N TYR A 253 -31.31 -21.01 -18.68
CA TYR A 253 -31.62 -20.00 -17.68
C TYR A 253 -31.30 -18.57 -18.20
N SER A 254 -30.16 -18.41 -18.87
CA SER A 254 -29.74 -17.15 -19.52
C SER A 254 -30.68 -16.76 -20.67
N ALA A 255 -31.11 -17.73 -21.49
CA ALA A 255 -32.02 -17.50 -22.60
C ALA A 255 -33.38 -16.94 -22.12
N ALA A 256 -33.90 -17.44 -20.99
CA ALA A 256 -35.14 -16.92 -20.41
C ALA A 256 -35.03 -15.45 -19.93
N LEU A 257 -33.85 -15.02 -19.48
CA LEU A 257 -33.57 -13.62 -19.16
C LEU A 257 -33.42 -12.77 -20.44
N SER A 258 -32.74 -13.31 -21.44
CA SER A 258 -32.54 -12.68 -22.76
C SER A 258 -33.86 -12.42 -23.48
N ALA A 259 -34.80 -13.38 -23.44
CA ALA A 259 -36.13 -13.26 -24.02
C ALA A 259 -36.94 -12.09 -23.44
N ARG A 260 -36.57 -11.63 -22.24
CA ARG A 260 -37.17 -10.47 -21.57
C ARG A 260 -36.35 -9.19 -21.75
N LYS A 261 -35.34 -9.20 -22.62
CA LYS A 261 -34.40 -8.09 -22.87
C LYS A 261 -33.73 -7.55 -21.61
N LEU A 262 -33.60 -8.38 -20.56
CA LEU A 262 -32.95 -7.98 -19.32
C LEU A 262 -31.44 -8.14 -19.46
N PRO A 263 -30.63 -7.13 -19.10
CA PRO A 263 -29.20 -7.30 -19.04
C PRO A 263 -28.84 -8.24 -17.90
N HIS A 264 -28.00 -9.22 -18.18
CA HIS A 264 -27.59 -10.22 -17.20
C HIS A 264 -26.18 -10.75 -17.46
N VAL A 265 -25.57 -11.29 -16.41
CA VAL A 265 -24.36 -12.12 -16.49
C VAL A 265 -24.62 -13.39 -15.70
N VAL A 266 -24.72 -14.52 -16.38
CA VAL A 266 -24.89 -15.85 -15.80
C VAL A 266 -23.58 -16.59 -15.93
N VAL A 267 -23.04 -17.10 -14.81
CA VAL A 267 -21.75 -17.80 -14.79
C VAL A 267 -21.84 -19.12 -14.03
N LEU A 268 -21.15 -20.13 -14.54
CA LEU A 268 -20.90 -21.40 -13.86
C LEU A 268 -19.64 -21.31 -13.04
N HIS A 269 -19.74 -21.55 -11.73
CA HIS A 269 -18.60 -21.60 -10.84
C HIS A 269 -18.30 -23.04 -10.40
N SER A 270 -17.01 -23.38 -10.46
CA SER A 270 -16.45 -24.58 -9.84
C SER A 270 -16.49 -24.46 -8.31
N PRO A 271 -16.51 -25.58 -7.59
CA PRO A 271 -16.19 -25.61 -6.17
C PRO A 271 -14.88 -24.89 -5.86
N ASP A 272 -14.81 -24.20 -4.72
CA ASP A 272 -13.54 -23.66 -4.23
C ASP A 272 -12.57 -24.82 -3.91
N GLN A 273 -11.27 -24.62 -4.12
CA GLN A 273 -10.24 -25.66 -3.96
C GLN A 273 -10.24 -26.35 -2.57
N ASN A 274 -10.62 -25.62 -1.52
CA ASN A 274 -10.71 -26.11 -0.14
C ASN A 274 -12.17 -26.29 0.33
N GLY A 275 -13.13 -26.21 -0.60
CA GLY A 275 -14.56 -26.32 -0.33
C GLY A 275 -15.10 -27.73 -0.53
N ASP A 276 -16.42 -27.86 -0.39
CA ASP A 276 -17.15 -29.07 -0.77
C ASP A 276 -17.12 -29.20 -2.31
N ASP A 277 -16.51 -30.26 -2.82
CA ASP A 277 -16.35 -30.58 -4.25
C ASP A 277 -17.69 -30.81 -4.97
N ARG A 278 -18.79 -30.94 -4.22
CA ARG A 278 -20.15 -31.03 -4.76
C ARG A 278 -20.79 -29.65 -4.95
N ASN A 279 -20.15 -28.56 -4.51
CA ASN A 279 -20.73 -27.21 -4.51
C ASN A 279 -20.60 -26.49 -5.86
N TYR A 280 -20.98 -27.16 -6.95
CA TYR A 280 -21.17 -26.50 -8.24
C TYR A 280 -22.36 -25.54 -8.14
N HIS A 281 -22.19 -24.32 -8.62
CA HIS A 281 -23.25 -23.32 -8.53
C HIS A 281 -23.19 -22.29 -9.63
N LEU A 282 -24.37 -21.78 -9.97
CA LEU A 282 -24.56 -20.71 -10.91
C LEU A 282 -24.72 -19.39 -10.16
N HIS A 283 -24.01 -18.36 -10.60
CA HIS A 283 -24.33 -16.97 -10.23
C HIS A 283 -25.02 -16.28 -11.41
N ALA A 284 -26.08 -15.55 -11.14
CA ALA A 284 -26.69 -14.65 -12.11
C ALA A 284 -26.73 -13.24 -11.54
N LEU A 285 -26.04 -12.31 -12.18
CA LEU A 285 -26.26 -10.88 -12.03
C LEU A 285 -27.39 -10.48 -12.98
N VAL A 286 -28.48 -9.91 -12.45
CA VAL A 286 -29.63 -9.48 -13.26
C VAL A 286 -29.90 -8.00 -12.98
N LEU A 287 -29.96 -7.23 -14.06
CA LEU A 287 -30.33 -5.82 -14.05
C LEU A 287 -31.80 -5.68 -14.41
N MET A 288 -32.44 -4.65 -13.87
CA MET A 288 -33.91 -4.59 -13.81
C MET A 288 -34.53 -3.70 -14.88
N ARG A 289 -33.73 -3.02 -15.71
CA ARG A 289 -34.23 -2.27 -16.87
C ARG A 289 -33.90 -3.05 -18.12
N GLU A 290 -34.89 -3.17 -18.99
CA GLU A 290 -34.65 -3.66 -20.34
C GLU A 290 -33.64 -2.76 -21.04
N PHE A 291 -32.88 -3.32 -21.97
CA PHE A 291 -31.93 -2.55 -22.74
C PHE A 291 -31.91 -3.00 -24.20
N GLU A 292 -31.35 -2.12 -25.02
CA GLU A 292 -31.07 -2.35 -26.42
C GLU A 292 -29.67 -1.81 -26.71
N ARG A 293 -28.87 -2.60 -27.43
CA ARG A 293 -27.58 -2.15 -27.96
C ARG A 293 -27.87 -1.34 -29.22
N CYS A 294 -27.48 -0.07 -29.23
CA CYS A 294 -27.74 0.81 -30.36
C CYS A 294 -26.54 0.89 -31.31
N ASN A 295 -25.32 0.89 -30.76
CA ASN A 295 -24.03 0.87 -31.47
C ASN A 295 -22.97 0.24 -30.56
N ASP A 296 -21.72 0.21 -31.00
CA ASP A 296 -20.58 -0.16 -30.17
C ASP A 296 -20.45 0.75 -28.95
N LEU A 297 -20.49 0.14 -27.77
CA LEU A 297 -20.44 0.83 -26.48
C LEU A 297 -21.55 1.88 -26.29
N GLU A 298 -22.66 1.76 -27.02
CA GLU A 298 -23.85 2.61 -26.91
C GLU A 298 -25.09 1.75 -26.59
N TRP A 299 -25.75 2.06 -25.47
CA TRP A 299 -26.91 1.32 -25.00
C TRP A 299 -28.06 2.27 -24.67
N ALA A 300 -29.27 1.88 -25.06
CA ALA A 300 -30.51 2.49 -24.61
C ALA A 300 -31.10 1.64 -23.49
N PHE A 301 -31.47 2.28 -22.38
CA PHE A 301 -32.12 1.62 -21.25
C PHE A 301 -33.58 2.04 -21.16
N ALA A 302 -34.44 1.09 -20.81
CA ALA A 302 -35.85 1.37 -20.56
C ALA A 302 -36.02 2.37 -19.40
N PRO A 303 -36.96 3.33 -19.53
CA PRO A 303 -37.20 4.34 -18.51
C PRO A 303 -37.79 3.76 -17.22
N THR A 304 -38.37 2.56 -17.27
CA THR A 304 -38.95 1.85 -16.13
C THR A 304 -38.22 0.53 -15.85
N LYS A 305 -38.34 0.06 -14.60
CA LYS A 305 -37.81 -1.24 -14.18
C LYS A 305 -38.87 -2.32 -14.35
N SER A 306 -38.49 -3.48 -14.88
CA SER A 306 -39.31 -4.70 -14.96
C SER A 306 -39.36 -5.39 -13.59
N ARG A 307 -40.01 -4.74 -12.62
CA ARG A 307 -40.10 -5.18 -11.21
C ARG A 307 -40.81 -6.53 -11.05
N ASP A 308 -41.59 -6.92 -12.04
CA ASP A 308 -42.36 -8.16 -12.07
C ASP A 308 -41.47 -9.41 -12.10
N VAL A 309 -40.26 -9.33 -12.67
CA VAL A 309 -39.31 -10.46 -12.84
C VAL A 309 -39.01 -11.18 -11.52
N PHE A 310 -38.99 -10.43 -10.41
CA PHE A 310 -38.72 -10.94 -9.08
C PHE A 310 -39.89 -10.68 -8.11
N HIS A 311 -41.08 -10.43 -8.64
CA HIS A 311 -42.30 -10.41 -7.85
C HIS A 311 -42.54 -11.82 -7.25
N PRO A 312 -43.14 -11.96 -6.05
CA PRO A 312 -43.35 -13.28 -5.42
C PRO A 312 -44.03 -14.31 -6.33
N ALA A 313 -45.01 -13.89 -7.15
CA ALA A 313 -45.62 -14.77 -8.14
C ALA A 313 -44.60 -15.23 -9.19
N MET A 314 -43.84 -14.31 -9.79
CA MET A 314 -42.81 -14.64 -10.77
C MET A 314 -41.67 -15.47 -10.18
N LEU A 315 -41.33 -15.30 -8.90
CA LEU A 315 -40.36 -16.16 -8.20
C LEU A 315 -40.85 -17.62 -8.10
N LYS A 316 -42.16 -17.85 -7.94
CA LYS A 316 -42.73 -19.20 -8.01
C LYS A 316 -42.61 -19.78 -9.42
N ALA A 317 -42.83 -18.96 -10.45
CA ALA A 317 -42.65 -19.34 -11.86
C ALA A 317 -41.18 -19.68 -12.16
N TRP A 318 -40.24 -18.84 -11.74
CA TRP A 318 -38.80 -19.09 -11.87
C TRP A 318 -38.38 -20.39 -11.19
N ARG A 319 -38.92 -20.68 -10.00
CA ARG A 319 -38.69 -21.96 -9.31
C ARG A 319 -39.20 -23.13 -10.13
N ARG A 320 -40.44 -23.07 -10.63
CA ARG A 320 -41.04 -24.09 -11.51
C ARG A 320 -40.18 -24.32 -12.75
N TYR A 321 -39.82 -23.24 -13.42
CA TYR A 321 -38.98 -23.27 -14.61
C TYR A 321 -37.63 -23.91 -14.35
N THR A 322 -36.96 -23.51 -13.28
CA THR A 322 -35.64 -24.04 -12.95
C THR A 322 -35.69 -25.51 -12.53
N VAL A 323 -36.71 -25.93 -11.77
CA VAL A 323 -36.93 -27.36 -11.46
C VAL A 323 -37.14 -28.15 -12.74
N ALA A 324 -37.94 -27.64 -13.67
CA ALA A 324 -38.22 -28.29 -14.94
C ALA A 324 -36.95 -28.39 -15.81
N LEU A 325 -36.13 -27.33 -15.86
CA LEU A 325 -34.81 -27.36 -16.51
C LEU A 325 -33.89 -28.41 -15.89
N PHE A 326 -33.77 -28.42 -14.56
CA PHE A 326 -32.90 -29.37 -13.86
C PHE A 326 -33.33 -30.81 -14.16
N ASN A 327 -34.62 -31.11 -14.04
CA ASN A 327 -35.14 -32.45 -14.29
C ASN A 327 -35.01 -32.88 -15.75
N ARG A 328 -35.11 -31.95 -16.71
CA ARG A 328 -34.83 -32.24 -18.12
C ARG A 328 -33.39 -32.68 -18.31
N GLU A 329 -32.43 -31.89 -17.82
CA GLU A 329 -31.00 -32.19 -18.01
C GLU A 329 -30.56 -33.41 -17.20
N LEU A 330 -31.13 -33.63 -16.01
CA LEU A 330 -30.93 -34.87 -15.23
C LEU A 330 -31.47 -36.11 -15.95
N ALA A 331 -32.60 -35.99 -16.64
CA ALA A 331 -33.16 -37.09 -17.44
C ALA A 331 -32.28 -37.39 -18.67
N ILE A 332 -31.79 -36.37 -19.37
CA ILE A 332 -30.83 -36.52 -20.48
C ILE A 332 -29.55 -37.20 -19.99
N ALA A 333 -29.03 -36.78 -18.83
CA ALA A 333 -27.87 -37.37 -18.19
C ALA A 333 -28.13 -38.73 -17.52
N ARG A 334 -29.35 -39.27 -17.61
CA ARG A 334 -29.78 -40.53 -16.98
C ARG A 334 -29.52 -40.59 -15.46
N SER A 335 -29.48 -39.45 -14.77
CA SER A 335 -29.45 -39.43 -13.30
C SER A 335 -30.80 -39.88 -12.75
N GLU A 336 -30.80 -40.58 -11.63
CA GLU A 336 -32.01 -40.95 -10.89
C GLU A 336 -32.56 -39.80 -10.04
N ARG A 337 -31.75 -38.76 -9.78
CA ARG A 337 -32.12 -37.64 -8.92
C ARG A 337 -33.17 -36.77 -9.59
N ARG A 338 -34.16 -36.30 -8.83
CA ARG A 338 -35.12 -35.29 -9.31
C ARG A 338 -35.26 -34.16 -8.33
N TYR A 339 -35.48 -32.96 -8.84
CA TYR A 339 -35.79 -31.78 -8.06
C TYR A 339 -37.29 -31.58 -7.98
N THR A 340 -37.75 -31.11 -6.82
CA THR A 340 -39.17 -30.80 -6.58
C THR A 340 -39.34 -29.39 -6.06
N LEU A 341 -40.53 -28.84 -6.27
CA LEU A 341 -40.95 -27.55 -5.71
C LEU A 341 -41.35 -27.65 -4.24
N ALA A 342 -41.60 -28.88 -3.76
CA ALA A 342 -42.04 -29.12 -2.41
C ALA A 342 -41.05 -28.47 -1.43
N PRO A 343 -41.52 -27.63 -0.49
CA PRO A 343 -40.76 -27.48 0.74
C PRO A 343 -40.68 -28.90 1.31
N SER A 344 -39.48 -29.40 1.63
CA SER A 344 -39.34 -30.66 2.37
C SER A 344 -40.37 -30.62 3.50
N GLU A 345 -41.22 -31.64 3.60
CA GLU A 345 -42.23 -31.73 4.65
C GLU A 345 -41.55 -31.40 6.00
N ASN A 346 -41.95 -30.29 6.61
CA ASN A 346 -41.33 -29.57 7.75
C ASN A 346 -40.14 -28.62 7.50
N PRO A 347 -40.38 -27.43 6.90
CA PRO A 347 -39.43 -26.31 7.02
C PRO A 347 -39.28 -25.78 8.45
N ILE A 348 -40.23 -26.05 9.37
CA ILE A 348 -40.18 -25.60 10.77
C ILE A 348 -39.38 -26.59 11.64
N ALA A 349 -39.59 -27.91 11.52
CA ALA A 349 -38.80 -28.89 12.25
C ALA A 349 -37.35 -29.02 11.72
N ALA A 350 -37.10 -28.74 10.44
CA ALA A 350 -35.75 -28.60 9.89
C ALA A 350 -35.08 -27.28 10.29
N ARG A 351 -35.84 -26.18 10.44
CA ARG A 351 -35.30 -24.92 11.00
C ARG A 351 -34.92 -25.08 12.47
N GLY A 352 -35.74 -25.70 13.32
CA GLY A 352 -35.38 -25.93 14.73
C GLY A 352 -34.09 -26.76 14.90
N ARG A 353 -33.90 -27.77 14.04
CA ARG A 353 -32.66 -28.60 14.01
C ARG A 353 -31.46 -27.88 13.37
N MET A 354 -31.66 -27.08 12.32
CA MET A 354 -30.58 -26.29 11.71
C MET A 354 -30.20 -25.06 12.52
N GLU A 355 -31.09 -24.47 13.30
CA GLU A 355 -30.82 -23.30 14.14
C GLU A 355 -30.02 -23.72 15.38
N THR A 356 -30.33 -24.88 15.96
CA THR A 356 -29.50 -25.51 17.01
C THR A 356 -28.16 -26.00 16.47
N GLN A 357 -28.10 -26.59 15.27
CA GLN A 357 -26.83 -26.95 14.64
C GLN A 357 -25.99 -25.70 14.31
N ARG A 358 -26.58 -24.66 13.71
CA ARG A 358 -25.88 -23.39 13.44
C ARG A 358 -25.44 -22.68 14.72
N ALA A 359 -26.21 -22.76 15.80
CA ALA A 359 -25.79 -22.21 17.09
C ALA A 359 -24.59 -22.98 17.64
N ARG A 360 -24.55 -24.31 17.51
CA ARG A 360 -23.39 -25.14 17.86
C ARG A 360 -22.19 -24.86 16.98
N ASP A 361 -22.38 -24.75 15.67
CA ASP A 361 -21.31 -24.43 14.70
C ASP A 361 -20.76 -23.02 14.93
N GLN A 362 -21.63 -22.04 15.23
CA GLN A 362 -21.20 -20.68 15.61
C GLN A 362 -20.48 -20.65 16.95
N LEU A 363 -20.89 -21.49 17.92
CA LEU A 363 -20.19 -21.61 19.20
C LEU A 363 -18.82 -22.26 19.01
N ALA A 364 -18.73 -23.31 18.18
CA ALA A 364 -17.48 -23.97 17.82
C ALA A 364 -16.55 -23.01 17.04
N GLU A 365 -17.08 -22.24 16.10
CA GLU A 365 -16.33 -21.22 15.36
C GLU A 365 -15.86 -20.10 16.30
N LYS A 366 -16.71 -19.63 17.24
CA LYS A 366 -16.31 -18.65 18.27
C LYS A 366 -15.22 -19.21 19.18
N LYS A 367 -15.31 -20.48 19.58
CA LYS A 367 -14.31 -21.14 20.42
C LYS A 367 -12.97 -21.28 19.68
N CYS A 368 -13.00 -21.73 18.42
CA CYS A 368 -11.83 -21.80 17.55
C CYS A 368 -11.20 -20.42 17.34
N ARG A 369 -12.01 -19.38 17.09
CA ARG A 369 -11.51 -17.98 17.00
C ARG A 369 -10.91 -17.50 18.31
N LEU A 370 -11.50 -17.83 19.45
CA LEU A 370 -10.97 -17.47 20.77
C LEU A 370 -9.61 -18.15 21.00
N GLU A 371 -9.49 -19.44 20.67
CA GLU A 371 -8.23 -20.19 20.74
C GLU A 371 -7.18 -19.58 19.79
N GLN A 372 -7.56 -19.19 18.58
CA GLN A 372 -6.67 -18.47 17.65
C GLN A 372 -6.24 -17.11 18.21
N TYR A 373 -7.15 -16.33 18.80
CA TYR A 373 -6.79 -15.06 19.45
C TYR A 373 -5.86 -15.26 20.65
N GLN A 374 -6.07 -16.31 21.44
CA GLN A 374 -5.18 -16.67 22.54
C GLN A 374 -3.81 -17.12 22.02
N ALA A 375 -3.75 -17.91 20.94
CA ALA A 375 -2.51 -18.30 20.29
C ALA A 375 -1.76 -17.10 19.71
N GLN A 376 -2.47 -16.16 19.07
CA GLN A 376 -1.90 -14.90 18.58
C GLN A 376 -1.40 -14.01 19.73
N ALA A 377 -2.13 -13.94 20.84
CA ALA A 377 -1.70 -13.19 22.02
C ALA A 377 -0.43 -13.81 22.64
N ARG A 378 -0.35 -15.15 22.72
CA ARG A 378 0.87 -15.85 23.15
C ARG A 378 2.04 -15.61 22.19
N ALA A 379 1.80 -15.67 20.89
CA ALA A 379 2.82 -15.36 19.88
C ALA A 379 3.28 -13.90 19.96
N ALA A 380 2.36 -12.95 20.15
CA ALA A 380 2.67 -11.54 20.33
C ALA A 380 3.48 -11.29 21.62
N SER A 381 3.16 -12.00 22.71
CA SER A 381 3.96 -11.98 23.94
C SER A 381 5.38 -12.50 23.68
N ALA A 382 5.51 -13.66 23.02
CA ALA A 382 6.82 -14.22 22.68
C ALA A 382 7.65 -13.30 21.77
N ILE A 383 7.01 -12.62 20.82
CA ILE A 383 7.66 -11.60 19.97
C ILE A 383 8.09 -10.40 20.82
N SER A 384 7.26 -9.95 21.76
CA SER A 384 7.61 -8.85 22.67
C SER A 384 8.80 -9.21 23.57
N ASP A 385 8.84 -10.44 24.09
CA ASP A 385 9.92 -10.94 24.92
C ASP A 385 11.23 -11.05 24.11
N PHE A 386 11.13 -11.57 22.88
CA PHE A 386 12.27 -11.63 21.95
C PHE A 386 12.76 -10.22 21.56
N ALA A 387 11.85 -9.28 21.31
CA ALA A 387 12.20 -7.89 21.07
C ALA A 387 12.91 -7.27 22.29
N GLY A 388 12.48 -7.60 23.51
CA GLY A 388 13.16 -7.22 24.75
C GLY A 388 14.60 -7.71 24.81
N MET A 389 14.90 -8.90 24.28
CA MET A 389 16.26 -9.42 24.15
C MET A 389 17.07 -8.75 23.03
N LEU A 390 16.43 -8.34 21.93
CA LEU A 390 17.10 -7.70 20.80
C LEU A 390 17.52 -6.26 21.07
N VAL A 391 16.76 -5.51 21.88
CA VAL A 391 17.08 -4.11 22.22
C VAL A 391 18.51 -3.95 22.80
N PRO A 392 18.98 -4.72 23.80
CA PRO A 392 20.35 -4.62 24.29
C PRO A 392 21.40 -5.10 23.28
N MET A 393 21.08 -6.06 22.40
CA MET A 393 21.99 -6.45 21.31
C MET A 393 22.15 -5.33 20.28
N ALA A 394 21.05 -4.68 19.87
CA ALA A 394 21.09 -3.54 18.97
C ALA A 394 21.89 -2.38 19.58
N ALA A 395 21.75 -2.11 20.88
CA ALA A 395 22.56 -1.13 21.59
C ALA A 395 24.06 -1.47 21.59
N LYS A 396 24.42 -2.75 21.76
CA LYS A 396 25.82 -3.22 21.65
C LYS A 396 26.36 -3.05 20.23
N LEU A 397 25.58 -3.40 19.20
CA LEU A 397 25.97 -3.23 17.80
C LEU A 397 26.13 -1.76 17.41
N ALA A 398 25.23 -0.89 17.87
CA ALA A 398 25.35 0.55 17.68
C ALA A 398 26.63 1.10 18.32
N SER A 399 26.93 0.70 19.56
CA SER A 399 28.19 1.07 20.23
C SER A 399 29.43 0.56 19.48
N ALA A 400 29.37 -0.66 18.91
CA ALA A 400 30.46 -1.20 18.10
C ALA A 400 30.62 -0.42 16.77
N ALA A 401 29.52 -0.04 16.12
CA ALA A 401 29.53 0.80 14.92
C ALA A 401 30.12 2.19 15.20
N ASP A 402 29.77 2.80 16.33
CA ASP A 402 30.33 4.08 16.77
C ASP A 402 31.84 3.96 16.98
N ARG A 403 32.33 2.90 17.64
CA ARG A 403 33.76 2.62 17.80
C ARG A 403 34.46 2.47 16.45
N LEU A 404 33.87 1.73 15.50
CA LEU A 404 34.42 1.54 14.16
C LEU A 404 34.50 2.87 13.39
N SER A 405 33.45 3.70 13.48
CA SER A 405 33.42 5.01 12.84
C SER A 405 34.47 5.95 13.42
N PHE A 406 34.72 5.89 14.73
CA PHE A 406 35.78 6.63 15.41
C PHE A 406 37.17 6.20 14.91
N VAL A 407 37.42 4.89 14.80
CA VAL A 407 38.69 4.35 14.25
C VAL A 407 38.89 4.83 12.81
N ARG A 408 37.87 4.70 11.94
CA ARG A 408 37.94 5.19 10.55
C ARG A 408 38.16 6.70 10.45
N ARG A 409 37.55 7.49 11.35
CA ARG A 409 37.77 8.94 11.42
C ARG A 409 39.21 9.26 11.81
N ARG A 410 39.79 8.52 12.77
CA ARG A 410 41.18 8.65 13.18
C ARG A 410 42.15 8.33 12.04
N GLU A 411 41.92 7.23 11.31
CA GLU A 411 42.71 6.88 10.12
C GLU A 411 42.64 7.95 9.04
N ARG A 412 41.45 8.48 8.75
CA ARG A 412 41.28 9.57 7.77
C ARG A 412 42.04 10.84 8.18
N LEU A 413 42.03 11.17 9.48
CA LEU A 413 42.79 12.32 9.99
C LEU A 413 44.30 12.08 9.89
N GLN A 414 44.77 10.86 10.14
CA GLN A 414 46.17 10.49 9.99
C GLN A 414 46.61 10.59 8.52
N LYS A 415 45.86 10.00 7.58
CA LYS A 415 46.12 10.13 6.14
C LYS A 415 46.13 11.59 5.67
N ARG A 416 45.22 12.42 6.20
CA ARG A 416 45.22 13.87 5.90
C ARG A 416 46.48 14.57 6.42
N ARG A 417 46.99 14.19 7.59
CA ARG A 417 48.26 14.73 8.12
C ARG A 417 49.46 14.33 7.26
N GLU A 418 49.51 13.07 6.83
CA GLU A 418 50.55 12.56 5.92
C GLU A 418 50.52 13.29 4.57
N ILE A 419 49.33 13.41 3.95
CA ILE A 419 49.16 14.17 2.71
C ILE A 419 49.59 15.63 2.89
N LYS A 420 49.19 16.28 4.00
CA LYS A 420 49.61 17.67 4.27
C LYS A 420 51.13 17.80 4.43
N ALA A 421 51.78 16.84 5.09
CA ALA A 421 53.23 16.83 5.25
C ALA A 421 53.95 16.65 3.90
N THR A 422 53.49 15.73 3.06
CA THR A 422 54.04 15.54 1.70
C THR A 422 53.86 16.76 0.81
N LEU A 423 52.68 17.41 0.86
CA LEU A 423 52.41 18.67 0.14
C LEU A 423 53.33 19.81 0.61
N GLN A 424 53.54 19.95 1.93
CA GLN A 424 54.47 20.95 2.47
C GLN A 424 55.91 20.69 2.01
N GLN A 425 56.34 19.43 1.95
CA GLN A 425 57.66 19.07 1.45
C GLN A 425 57.79 19.36 -0.06
N ALA A 426 56.77 19.04 -0.85
CA ALA A 426 56.72 19.36 -2.27
C ALA A 426 56.79 20.88 -2.50
N GLN A 427 56.02 21.66 -1.73
CA GLN A 427 56.04 23.12 -1.81
C GLN A 427 57.42 23.70 -1.48
N LYS A 428 58.10 23.19 -0.45
CA LYS A 428 59.50 23.56 -0.13
C LYS A 428 60.48 23.23 -1.25
N ARG A 429 60.30 22.10 -1.95
CA ARG A 429 61.12 21.76 -3.13
C ARG A 429 60.86 22.72 -4.28
N LEU A 430 59.60 23.05 -4.52
CA LEU A 430 59.18 23.93 -5.61
C LEU A 430 59.68 25.37 -5.39
N THR A 431 59.63 25.89 -4.16
CA THR A 431 60.23 27.20 -3.83
C THR A 431 61.75 27.20 -3.99
N LYS A 432 62.43 26.10 -3.65
CA LYS A 432 63.88 25.95 -3.88
C LYS A 432 64.23 25.92 -5.37
N ILE A 433 63.46 25.19 -6.18
CA ILE A 433 63.63 25.16 -7.65
C ILE A 433 63.40 26.56 -8.21
N HIS A 434 62.32 27.23 -7.80
CA HIS A 434 62.01 28.59 -8.24
C HIS A 434 63.15 29.57 -7.90
N GLY A 435 63.68 29.51 -6.67
CA GLY A 435 64.84 30.32 -6.28
C GLY A 435 66.07 30.07 -7.16
N ARG A 436 66.37 28.81 -7.48
CA ARG A 436 67.47 28.46 -8.41
C ARG A 436 67.22 28.97 -9.82
N THR A 437 66.01 28.81 -10.36
CA THR A 437 65.67 29.32 -11.70
C THR A 437 65.78 30.84 -11.77
N THR A 438 65.38 31.55 -10.71
CA THR A 438 65.53 33.01 -10.63
C THR A 438 67.01 33.39 -10.59
N GLN A 439 67.85 32.71 -9.81
CA GLN A 439 69.29 32.94 -9.79
C GLN A 439 69.94 32.72 -11.17
N VAL A 440 69.60 31.62 -11.86
CA VAL A 440 70.10 31.33 -13.22
C VAL A 440 69.65 32.40 -14.20
N ARG A 441 68.37 32.81 -14.16
CA ARG A 441 67.84 33.88 -15.02
C ARG A 441 68.56 35.19 -14.77
N THR A 442 68.80 35.58 -13.52
CA THR A 442 69.55 36.79 -13.17
C THR A 442 71.00 36.71 -13.66
N ALA A 443 71.66 35.57 -13.48
CA ALA A 443 73.02 35.35 -13.99
C ALA A 443 73.10 35.45 -15.52
N LEU A 444 72.13 34.87 -16.24
CA LEU A 444 72.03 34.98 -17.69
C LEU A 444 71.79 36.43 -18.14
N LEU A 445 70.93 37.18 -17.46
CA LEU A 445 70.69 38.60 -17.75
C LEU A 445 71.95 39.44 -17.52
N ILE A 446 72.69 39.21 -16.43
CA ILE A 446 73.97 39.88 -16.16
C ILE A 446 75.00 39.52 -17.23
N SER A 447 75.09 38.24 -17.62
CA SER A 447 76.00 37.79 -18.69
C SER A 447 75.64 38.39 -20.05
N ALA A 448 74.35 38.48 -20.37
CA ALA A 448 73.87 39.12 -21.60
C ALA A 448 74.19 40.62 -21.61
N LYS A 449 73.94 41.32 -20.50
CA LYS A 449 74.27 42.74 -20.34
C LYS A 449 75.77 43.01 -20.51
N THR A 450 76.61 42.24 -19.84
CA THR A 450 78.08 42.38 -19.96
C THR A 450 78.60 42.04 -21.35
N ARG A 451 77.98 41.10 -22.09
CA ARG A 451 78.29 40.87 -23.50
C ARG A 451 77.89 42.06 -24.37
N LEU A 452 76.70 42.63 -24.14
CA LEU A 452 76.22 43.82 -24.84
C LEU A 452 77.17 45.01 -24.64
N GLU A 453 77.54 45.30 -23.39
CA GLU A 453 78.49 46.37 -23.04
C GLU A 453 79.86 46.15 -23.71
N LYS A 454 80.35 44.91 -23.78
CA LYS A 454 81.59 44.59 -24.51
C LYS A 454 81.47 44.80 -26.02
N THR A 455 80.33 44.43 -26.62
CA THR A 455 80.09 44.67 -28.05
C THR A 455 79.97 46.15 -28.36
N GLU A 456 79.29 46.93 -27.51
CA GLU A 456 79.20 48.38 -27.62
C GLU A 456 80.58 49.03 -27.48
N ALA A 457 81.40 48.61 -26.51
CA ALA A 457 82.77 49.10 -26.35
C ALA A 457 83.66 48.76 -27.57
N ARG A 458 83.53 47.56 -28.14
CA ARG A 458 84.23 47.18 -29.39
C ARG A 458 83.78 48.04 -30.56
N HIS A 459 82.49 48.24 -30.75
CA HIS A 459 81.95 49.10 -31.80
C HIS A 459 82.42 50.55 -31.62
N ALA A 460 82.37 51.08 -30.39
CA ALA A 460 82.90 52.41 -30.08
C ALA A 460 84.40 52.52 -30.40
N GLY A 461 85.18 51.47 -30.13
CA GLY A 461 86.60 51.39 -30.51
C GLY A 461 86.81 51.40 -32.03
N ILE A 462 86.01 50.64 -32.78
CA ILE A 462 86.04 50.61 -34.25
C ILE A 462 85.68 51.99 -34.81
N TRP A 463 84.62 52.63 -34.30
CA TRP A 463 84.21 53.97 -34.71
C TRP A 463 85.26 55.03 -34.38
N ARG A 464 85.91 54.98 -33.21
CA ARG A 464 87.04 55.86 -32.88
C ARG A 464 88.21 55.67 -33.84
N ALA A 465 88.59 54.43 -34.13
CA ALA A 465 89.69 54.12 -35.06
C ALA A 465 89.37 54.54 -36.51
N ALA A 466 88.10 54.41 -36.92
CA ALA A 466 87.62 54.92 -38.20
C ALA A 466 87.73 56.45 -38.24
N LEU A 467 87.20 57.15 -37.23
CA LEU A 467 87.30 58.61 -37.10
C LEU A 467 88.73 59.14 -37.14
N VAL A 468 89.66 58.48 -36.43
CA VAL A 468 91.09 58.85 -36.46
C VAL A 468 91.68 58.66 -37.87
N ARG A 469 91.32 57.58 -38.58
CA ARG A 469 91.75 57.36 -39.96
C ARG A 469 91.20 58.41 -40.93
N THR A 470 89.91 58.75 -40.84
CA THR A 470 89.32 59.79 -41.66
C THR A 470 89.94 61.16 -41.37
N TYR A 471 90.18 61.46 -40.09
CA TYR A 471 90.84 62.69 -39.68
C TYR A 471 92.28 62.78 -40.22
N ALA A 472 93.05 61.69 -40.15
CA ALA A 472 94.39 61.62 -40.73
C ALA A 472 94.37 61.78 -42.26
N GLN A 473 93.42 61.17 -42.97
CA GLN A 473 93.26 61.37 -44.42
C GLN A 473 92.94 62.82 -44.77
N VAL A 474 92.09 63.50 -43.99
CA VAL A 474 91.78 64.92 -44.18
C VAL A 474 93.03 65.78 -43.96
N GLN A 475 93.88 65.47 -42.97
CA GLN A 475 95.14 66.19 -42.76
C GLN A 475 96.14 65.97 -43.90
N VAL A 476 96.24 64.74 -44.44
CA VAL A 476 97.06 64.47 -45.64
C VAL A 476 96.52 65.25 -46.84
N MET A 477 95.20 65.32 -47.05
CA MET A 477 94.63 66.13 -48.12
C MET A 477 94.90 67.63 -47.93
N LYS A 478 94.79 68.15 -46.70
CA LYS A 478 95.16 69.55 -46.38
C LYS A 478 96.65 69.84 -46.66
N SER A 479 97.54 68.89 -46.38
CA SER A 479 98.96 69.05 -46.71
C SER A 479 99.23 69.04 -48.23
N LYS A 480 98.47 68.24 -49.00
CA LYS A 480 98.55 68.22 -50.47
C LYS A 480 98.00 69.48 -51.11
N THR A 481 96.92 70.06 -50.58
CA THR A 481 96.40 71.35 -51.06
C THR A 481 97.36 72.50 -50.72
N SER A 482 97.98 72.48 -49.54
CA SER A 482 99.01 73.46 -49.17
C SER A 482 100.29 73.35 -50.04
N ALA A 483 100.63 72.14 -50.52
CA ALA A 483 101.73 71.95 -51.46
C ALA A 483 101.38 72.39 -52.90
N LEU A 484 100.11 72.31 -53.30
CA LEU A 484 99.63 72.78 -54.62
C LEU A 484 99.52 74.31 -54.67
N GLU A 485 99.19 74.99 -53.58
CA GLU A 485 99.14 76.46 -53.50
C GLU A 485 100.53 77.12 -53.58
N LYS A 486 101.63 76.37 -53.35
CA LYS A 486 103.00 76.89 -53.51
C LYS A 486 103.55 76.81 -54.94
N ASN A 487 102.85 76.17 -55.88
CA ASN A 487 103.29 76.01 -57.27
C ASN A 487 102.57 76.93 -58.28
N HIS A 488 101.77 77.90 -57.82
CA HIS A 488 101.08 78.87 -58.67
C HIS A 488 101.49 80.34 -58.46
N SER A 489 102.69 80.59 -57.91
CA SER A 489 103.34 81.91 -58.01
C SER A 489 104.37 81.91 -59.13
N PHE A 490 103.93 82.19 -60.35
CA PHE A 490 104.72 82.77 -61.43
C PHE A 490 103.81 83.62 -62.31
#